data_AF-A0A955WP74-F1
#
_entry.id   AF-A0A955WP74-F1
#
_cell.length_a   1.000
_cell.length_b   1.000
_cell.length_c   1.000
_cell.angle_alpha   90.00
_cell.angle_beta   90.00
_cell.angle_gamma   90.00
#
_symmetry.space_group_name_H-M   'P 1'
#
loop_
_entity.id
_entity.type
_entity.pdbx_description
1 polymer ?
#
loop_
_entity_poly.entity_id
_entity_poly.type
_entity_poly.pdbx_seq_one_letter_code
_entity_poly.pdbx_strand_id
1 'polypeptide(L)'
;EALLACAEALAGEMDRPLLAVLFPEAEADRELINQTQYTQPALFAVEYALAQLWASWGIEPAVVAGHSVGEYAAAVQAGIFSLADGARLIAARGRLMGALPAGGAMAAILTDPDMVTAAVELFQDTVSVAAFNGPANVVISGAADDVEMIAAGFKGQGVRVAPLTVSHAFHSPLMEPMLAEFRAIAESIAYQEPT
;
A
#
# COMPACT_ATOMS: atom_id res chain seq x y z
N GLU A 1 -2.68 -19.98 -13.61
CA GLU A 1 -3.56 -20.55 -12.57
C GLU A 1 -3.66 -19.63 -11.34
N ALA A 2 -2.56 -19.28 -10.66
CA ALA A 2 -2.60 -18.42 -9.46
C ALA A 2 -3.34 -17.07 -9.65
N LEU A 3 -3.10 -16.36 -10.76
CA LEU A 3 -3.81 -15.10 -11.03
C LEU A 3 -5.33 -15.28 -11.19
N LEU A 4 -5.77 -16.44 -11.71
CA LEU A 4 -7.19 -16.77 -11.82
C LEU A 4 -7.79 -17.05 -10.44
N ALA A 5 -7.06 -17.73 -9.56
CA ALA A 5 -7.48 -17.94 -8.18
C ALA A 5 -7.62 -16.61 -7.41
N CYS A 6 -6.72 -15.65 -7.64
CA CYS A 6 -6.88 -14.29 -7.11
C CYS A 6 -8.13 -13.60 -7.69
N ALA A 7 -8.38 -13.73 -8.99
CA ALA A 7 -9.55 -13.13 -9.63
C ALA A 7 -10.87 -13.70 -9.07
N GLU A 8 -10.90 -15.00 -8.78
CA GLU A 8 -12.03 -15.66 -8.12
C GLU A 8 -12.18 -15.19 -6.66
N ALA A 9 -11.09 -15.14 -5.89
CA ALA A 9 -11.10 -14.68 -4.51
C ALA A 9 -11.51 -13.20 -4.35
N LEU A 10 -11.22 -12.37 -5.36
CA LEU A 10 -11.61 -10.95 -5.42
C LEU A 10 -12.99 -10.73 -6.06
N ALA A 11 -13.63 -11.79 -6.56
CA ALA A 11 -14.96 -11.68 -7.15
C ALA A 11 -15.99 -11.27 -6.09
N GLY A 12 -16.70 -10.17 -6.35
CA GLY A 12 -17.66 -9.60 -5.40
C GLY A 12 -17.06 -8.65 -4.35
N GLU A 13 -15.73 -8.61 -4.21
CA GLU A 13 -15.02 -7.64 -3.37
C GLU A 13 -14.64 -6.36 -4.13
N MET A 14 -14.67 -6.42 -5.48
CA MET A 14 -14.33 -5.32 -6.39
C MET A 14 -15.50 -4.99 -7.33
N ASP A 15 -15.69 -3.70 -7.64
CA ASP A 15 -16.72 -3.25 -8.60
C ASP A 15 -16.39 -3.62 -10.06
N ARG A 16 -15.12 -3.89 -10.36
CA ARG A 16 -14.64 -4.30 -11.68
C ARG A 16 -13.84 -5.60 -11.54
N PRO A 17 -14.00 -6.57 -12.47
CA PRO A 17 -13.24 -7.81 -12.42
C PRO A 17 -11.74 -7.54 -12.47
N LEU A 18 -10.96 -8.22 -11.61
CA LEU A 18 -9.50 -8.05 -11.54
C LEU A 18 -8.83 -8.14 -12.92
N LEU A 19 -9.19 -9.16 -13.71
CA LEU A 19 -8.58 -9.36 -15.02
C LEU A 19 -8.88 -8.23 -16.01
N ALA A 20 -10.05 -7.60 -15.91
CA ALA A 20 -10.39 -6.45 -16.75
C ALA A 20 -9.59 -5.20 -16.37
N VAL A 21 -9.18 -5.08 -15.09
CA VAL A 21 -8.26 -4.02 -14.63
C VAL A 21 -6.83 -4.29 -15.13
N LEU A 22 -6.35 -5.53 -15.02
CA LEU A 22 -4.98 -5.90 -15.40
C LEU A 22 -4.77 -5.93 -16.91
N PHE A 23 -5.79 -6.38 -17.65
CA PHE A 23 -5.76 -6.55 -19.09
C PHE A 23 -6.96 -5.80 -19.72
N PRO A 24 -6.94 -4.46 -19.70
CA PRO A 24 -8.05 -3.66 -20.19
C PRO A 24 -8.19 -3.82 -21.71
N GLU A 25 -9.38 -4.20 -22.16
CA GLU A 25 -9.70 -4.27 -23.60
C GLU A 25 -10.06 -2.88 -24.16
N ALA A 26 -10.72 -2.05 -23.35
CA ALA A 26 -11.12 -0.70 -23.71
C ALA A 26 -10.06 0.33 -23.26
N GLU A 27 -9.74 1.29 -24.13
CA GLU A 27 -8.78 2.35 -23.83
C GLU A 27 -9.19 3.17 -22.59
N ALA A 28 -10.50 3.39 -22.40
CA ALA A 28 -11.04 4.11 -21.25
C ALA A 28 -10.78 3.42 -19.91
N ASP A 29 -10.52 2.11 -19.90
CA ASP A 29 -10.32 1.33 -18.68
C ASP A 29 -8.84 1.24 -18.27
N ARG A 30 -7.90 1.69 -19.11
CA ARG A 30 -6.46 1.65 -18.82
C ARG A 30 -6.07 2.41 -17.56
N GLU A 31 -6.78 3.49 -17.25
CA GLU A 31 -6.51 4.32 -16.07
C GLU A 31 -7.08 3.73 -14.78
N LEU A 32 -7.92 2.68 -14.84
CA LEU A 32 -8.47 2.05 -13.64
C LEU A 32 -7.35 1.54 -12.73
N ILE A 33 -6.28 0.97 -13.29
CA ILE A 33 -5.17 0.43 -12.50
C ILE A 33 -4.45 1.49 -11.66
N ASN A 34 -4.59 2.78 -11.99
CA ASN A 34 -4.00 3.89 -11.24
C ASN A 34 -4.87 4.33 -10.05
N GLN A 35 -6.11 3.85 -9.94
CA GLN A 35 -6.99 4.14 -8.81
C GLN A 35 -6.70 3.16 -7.68
N THR A 36 -6.49 3.66 -6.47
CA THR A 36 -6.03 2.89 -5.30
C THR A 36 -6.88 1.64 -5.01
N GLN A 37 -8.19 1.73 -5.20
CA GLN A 37 -9.13 0.61 -5.05
C GLN A 37 -8.89 -0.56 -6.00
N TYR A 38 -8.25 -0.32 -7.13
CA TYR A 38 -7.87 -1.33 -8.11
C TYR A 38 -6.37 -1.63 -8.08
N THR A 39 -5.52 -0.63 -7.83
CA THR A 39 -4.06 -0.81 -7.75
C THR A 39 -3.67 -1.80 -6.65
N GLN A 40 -4.25 -1.68 -5.45
CA GLN A 40 -3.83 -2.53 -4.32
C GLN A 40 -4.18 -4.01 -4.53
N PRO A 41 -5.42 -4.38 -4.92
CA PRO A 41 -5.73 -5.78 -5.26
C PRO A 41 -4.92 -6.30 -6.46
N ALA A 42 -4.66 -5.46 -7.45
CA ALA A 42 -3.83 -5.83 -8.60
C ALA A 42 -2.39 -6.17 -8.19
N LEU A 43 -1.77 -5.34 -7.36
CA LEU A 43 -0.42 -5.58 -6.82
C LEU A 43 -0.39 -6.88 -6.02
N PHE A 44 -1.32 -7.07 -5.07
CA PHE A 44 -1.43 -8.30 -4.29
C PHE A 44 -1.55 -9.54 -5.18
N ALA A 45 -2.40 -9.49 -6.20
CA ALA A 45 -2.62 -10.63 -7.09
C ALA A 45 -1.38 -10.97 -7.93
N VAL A 46 -0.64 -9.95 -8.40
CA VAL A 46 0.62 -10.14 -9.13
C VAL A 46 1.71 -10.68 -8.21
N GLU A 47 1.88 -10.11 -7.02
CA GLU A 47 2.86 -10.57 -6.03
C GLU A 47 2.61 -12.02 -5.62
N TYR A 48 1.36 -12.38 -5.30
CA TYR A 48 0.97 -13.76 -5.00
C TYR A 48 1.23 -14.69 -6.18
N ALA A 49 0.83 -14.30 -7.40
CA ALA A 49 1.05 -15.14 -8.58
C ALA A 49 2.53 -15.35 -8.89
N LEU A 50 3.39 -14.36 -8.62
CA LEU A 50 4.84 -14.50 -8.75
C LEU A 50 5.41 -15.43 -7.67
N ALA A 51 4.93 -15.36 -6.42
CA ALA A 51 5.33 -16.30 -5.37
C ALA A 51 4.97 -17.74 -5.75
N GLN A 52 3.76 -17.98 -6.24
CA GLN A 52 3.33 -19.29 -6.73
C GLN A 52 4.15 -19.78 -7.94
N LEU A 53 4.61 -18.86 -8.80
CA LEU A 53 5.51 -19.21 -9.90
C LEU A 53 6.85 -19.73 -9.38
N TRP A 54 7.45 -19.05 -8.39
CA TRP A 54 8.69 -19.51 -7.75
C TRP A 54 8.51 -20.87 -7.06
N ALA A 55 7.42 -21.06 -6.32
CA ALA A 55 7.08 -22.34 -5.70
C ALA A 55 6.93 -23.47 -6.73
N SER A 56 6.37 -23.18 -7.91
CA SER A 56 6.26 -24.16 -9.00
C SER A 56 7.62 -24.66 -9.53
N TRP A 57 8.69 -23.89 -9.28
CA TRP A 57 10.07 -24.29 -9.58
C TRP A 57 10.78 -24.97 -8.40
N GLY A 58 10.06 -25.23 -7.30
CA GLY A 58 10.60 -25.82 -6.08
C GLY A 58 11.38 -24.82 -5.22
N ILE A 59 11.14 -23.52 -5.40
CA ILE A 59 11.81 -22.45 -4.64
C ILE A 59 10.83 -21.95 -3.57
N GLU A 60 11.05 -22.43 -2.35
CA GLU A 60 10.25 -22.07 -1.17
C GLU A 60 10.96 -20.99 -0.34
N PRO A 61 10.27 -19.90 0.04
CA PRO A 61 10.87 -18.86 0.87
C PRO A 61 11.05 -19.35 2.31
N ALA A 62 12.25 -19.19 2.88
CA ALA A 62 12.49 -19.40 4.31
C ALA A 62 11.97 -18.24 5.18
N VAL A 63 11.89 -17.04 4.59
CA VAL A 63 11.39 -15.82 5.22
C VAL A 63 10.69 -15.01 4.15
N VAL A 64 9.58 -14.36 4.52
CA VAL A 64 8.89 -13.37 3.67
C VAL A 64 8.85 -12.03 4.40
N ALA A 65 8.88 -10.95 3.63
CA ALA A 65 8.70 -9.60 4.12
C ALA A 65 7.94 -8.80 3.07
N GLY A 66 6.94 -8.05 3.52
CA GLY A 66 6.21 -7.11 2.67
C GLY A 66 6.48 -5.67 3.11
N HIS A 67 6.26 -4.73 2.21
CA HIS A 67 6.29 -3.31 2.52
C HIS A 67 4.91 -2.72 2.28
N SER A 68 4.23 -2.26 3.34
CA SER A 68 2.89 -1.67 3.23
C SER A 68 1.91 -2.65 2.57
N VAL A 69 1.42 -2.36 1.36
CA VAL A 69 0.52 -3.22 0.59
C VAL A 69 1.08 -4.63 0.35
N GLY A 70 2.41 -4.77 0.25
CA GLY A 70 3.05 -6.07 0.01
C GLY A 70 2.98 -7.02 1.21
N GLU A 71 2.66 -6.51 2.42
CA GLU A 71 2.51 -7.38 3.60
C GLU A 71 1.34 -8.36 3.45
N TYR A 72 0.33 -8.03 2.66
CA TYR A 72 -0.81 -8.92 2.45
C TYR A 72 -0.42 -10.17 1.65
N ALA A 73 0.35 -10.00 0.57
CA ALA A 73 0.84 -11.14 -0.20
C ALA A 73 1.85 -11.96 0.60
N ALA A 74 2.75 -11.30 1.34
CA ALA A 74 3.68 -11.96 2.25
C ALA A 74 2.94 -12.77 3.34
N ALA A 75 1.91 -12.21 3.96
CA ALA A 75 1.13 -12.89 5.00
C ALA A 75 0.36 -14.10 4.46
N VAL A 76 -0.20 -14.03 3.24
CA VAL A 76 -0.78 -15.22 2.58
C VAL A 76 0.29 -16.28 2.33
N GLN A 77 1.46 -15.86 1.82
CA GLN A 77 2.55 -16.80 1.53
C GLN A 77 3.09 -17.46 2.81
N ALA A 78 3.08 -16.75 3.93
CA ALA A 78 3.43 -17.27 5.24
C ALA A 78 2.32 -18.10 5.90
N GLY A 79 1.14 -18.24 5.28
CA GLY A 79 0.02 -18.99 5.84
C GLY A 79 -0.71 -18.31 7.01
N ILE A 80 -0.47 -17.02 7.26
CA ILE A 80 -1.11 -16.26 8.35
C ILE A 80 -2.62 -16.15 8.13
N PHE A 81 -3.05 -16.04 6.88
CA PHE A 81 -4.46 -16.13 6.50
C PHE A 81 -4.61 -16.68 5.08
N SER A 82 -5.82 -17.11 4.74
CA SER A 82 -6.11 -17.70 3.44
C SER A 82 -5.99 -16.69 2.28
N LEU A 83 -5.87 -17.17 1.04
CA LEU A 83 -5.94 -16.30 -0.14
C LEU A 83 -7.23 -15.49 -0.19
N ALA A 84 -8.36 -16.11 0.20
CA ALA A 84 -9.67 -15.45 0.21
C ALA A 84 -9.72 -14.31 1.25
N ASP A 85 -9.17 -14.54 2.44
CA ASP A 85 -9.08 -13.53 3.48
C ASP A 85 -8.13 -12.38 3.10
N GLY A 86 -6.99 -12.72 2.49
CA GLY A 86 -6.06 -11.73 1.95
C GLY A 86 -6.68 -10.86 0.86
N ALA A 87 -7.42 -11.49 -0.06
CA ALA A 87 -8.18 -10.81 -1.11
C ALA A 87 -9.23 -9.85 -0.53
N ARG A 88 -10.01 -10.31 0.47
CA ARG A 88 -11.01 -9.49 1.16
C ARG A 88 -10.38 -8.30 1.87
N LEU A 89 -9.29 -8.50 2.59
CA LEU A 89 -8.55 -7.44 3.27
C LEU A 89 -7.99 -6.41 2.30
N ILE A 90 -7.33 -6.84 1.22
CA ILE A 90 -6.69 -5.91 0.29
C ILE A 90 -7.71 -5.13 -0.54
N ALA A 91 -8.82 -5.76 -0.91
CA ALA A 91 -9.93 -5.08 -1.58
C ALA A 91 -10.57 -4.03 -0.65
N ALA A 92 -10.83 -4.39 0.60
CA ALA A 92 -11.35 -3.46 1.60
C ALA A 92 -10.38 -2.29 1.82
N ARG A 93 -9.09 -2.56 2.00
CA ARG A 93 -8.05 -1.54 2.18
C ARG A 93 -7.99 -0.60 0.99
N GLY A 94 -7.92 -1.14 -0.22
CA GLY A 94 -7.88 -0.34 -1.45
C GLY A 94 -9.12 0.56 -1.58
N ARG A 95 -10.32 0.00 -1.38
CA ARG A 95 -11.60 0.72 -1.45
C ARG A 95 -11.66 1.85 -0.42
N LEU A 96 -11.35 1.54 0.83
CA LEU A 96 -11.47 2.49 1.93
C LEU A 96 -10.45 3.61 1.83
N MET A 97 -9.20 3.29 1.50
CA MET A 97 -8.17 4.31 1.25
C MET A 97 -8.49 5.15 0.03
N GLY A 98 -9.03 4.55 -1.04
CA GLY A 98 -9.40 5.26 -2.26
C GLY A 98 -10.60 6.19 -2.11
N ALA A 99 -11.46 5.95 -1.12
CA ALA A 99 -12.64 6.77 -0.82
C ALA A 99 -12.36 7.96 0.11
N LEU A 100 -11.14 8.08 0.63
CA LEU A 100 -10.76 9.20 1.49
C LEU A 100 -10.74 10.51 0.68
N PRO A 101 -10.84 11.67 1.35
CA PRO A 101 -10.69 12.95 0.69
C PRO A 101 -9.29 13.11 0.06
N ALA A 102 -9.25 13.74 -1.12
CA ALA A 102 -8.00 14.21 -1.71
C ALA A 102 -7.37 15.32 -0.85
N GLY A 103 -6.11 15.69 -1.16
CA GLY A 103 -5.37 16.75 -0.45
C GLY A 103 -4.22 16.24 0.44
N GLY A 104 -3.93 14.93 0.38
CA GLY A 104 -2.72 14.37 0.95
C GLY A 104 -1.56 14.32 -0.04
N ALA A 105 -0.33 14.36 0.45
CA ALA A 105 0.88 14.15 -0.34
C ALA A 105 1.85 13.21 0.36
N MET A 106 2.82 12.68 -0.39
CA MET A 106 3.94 11.91 0.13
C MET A 106 5.24 12.35 -0.55
N ALA A 107 6.34 12.40 0.21
CA ALA A 107 7.66 12.78 -0.31
C ALA A 107 8.76 11.91 0.30
N ALA A 108 9.69 11.45 -0.53
CA ALA A 108 10.93 10.83 -0.10
C ALA A 108 11.99 11.92 0.14
N ILE A 109 12.59 11.93 1.32
CA ILE A 109 13.64 12.85 1.75
C ILE A 109 14.90 12.01 1.98
N LEU A 110 15.96 12.34 1.24
CA LEU A 110 17.17 11.51 1.17
C LEU A 110 18.24 12.06 2.12
N THR A 111 18.01 11.88 3.42
CA THR A 111 18.88 12.35 4.49
C THR A 111 18.70 11.51 5.76
N ASP A 112 19.41 11.90 6.82
CA ASP A 112 19.35 11.27 8.14
C ASP A 112 17.90 11.18 8.67
N PRO A 113 17.43 9.98 9.04
CA PRO A 113 16.14 9.76 9.68
C PRO A 113 15.84 10.65 10.88
N ASP A 114 16.83 10.96 11.70
CA ASP A 114 16.63 11.76 12.91
C ASP A 114 16.29 13.21 12.56
N MET A 115 16.92 13.75 11.51
CA MET A 115 16.61 15.09 11.00
C MET A 115 15.19 15.17 10.44
N VAL A 116 14.75 14.14 9.70
CA VAL A 116 13.39 14.10 9.14
C VAL A 116 12.36 13.97 10.25
N THR A 117 12.61 13.12 11.23
CA THR A 117 11.70 12.91 12.38
C THR A 117 11.53 14.21 13.17
N ALA A 118 12.62 14.90 13.51
CA ALA A 118 12.56 16.18 14.20
C ALA A 118 11.78 17.26 13.42
N ALA A 119 11.85 17.26 12.08
CA ALA A 119 11.06 18.16 11.27
C ALA A 119 9.56 17.80 11.29
N VAL A 120 9.23 16.50 11.26
CA VAL A 120 7.85 16.00 11.30
C VAL A 120 7.18 16.24 12.66
N GLU A 121 7.92 16.21 13.77
CA GLU A 121 7.38 16.47 15.12
C GLU A 121 6.66 17.83 15.22
N LEU A 122 7.10 18.83 14.46
CA LEU A 122 6.47 20.16 14.40
C LEU A 122 5.10 20.15 13.69
N PHE A 123 4.78 19.08 12.96
CA PHE A 123 3.58 18.88 12.15
C PHE A 123 2.85 17.57 12.49
N GLN A 124 3.08 17.01 13.68
CA GLN A 124 2.62 15.65 14.03
C GLN A 124 1.10 15.41 13.88
N ASP A 125 0.30 16.47 13.96
CA ASP A 125 -1.16 16.38 13.81
C ASP A 125 -1.60 16.13 12.35
N THR A 126 -0.73 16.46 11.38
CA THR A 126 -1.06 16.45 9.95
C THR A 126 -0.08 15.66 9.10
N VAL A 127 1.14 15.41 9.58
CA VAL A 127 2.21 14.70 8.87
C VAL A 127 2.79 13.61 9.75
N SER A 128 3.15 12.48 9.14
CA SER A 128 3.89 11.40 9.78
C SER A 128 5.04 10.93 8.91
N VAL A 129 6.04 10.31 9.54
CA VAL A 129 7.01 9.49 8.82
C VAL A 129 6.30 8.20 8.40
N ALA A 130 6.11 8.03 7.09
CA ALA A 130 5.41 6.90 6.50
C ALA A 130 6.29 5.65 6.42
N ALA A 131 7.59 5.81 6.16
CA ALA A 131 8.52 4.69 6.02
C ALA A 131 9.98 5.12 6.21
N PHE A 132 10.76 4.24 6.84
CA PHE A 132 12.22 4.28 6.85
C PHE A 132 12.74 3.20 5.89
N ASN A 133 13.08 3.58 4.67
CA ASN A 133 13.49 2.65 3.61
C ASN A 133 15.00 2.38 3.61
N GLY A 134 15.76 3.11 4.43
CA GLY A 134 17.20 2.96 4.56
C GLY A 134 17.81 4.11 5.35
N PRO A 135 19.14 4.07 5.56
CA PRO A 135 19.86 5.03 6.42
C PRO A 135 19.85 6.48 5.90
N ALA A 136 19.45 6.70 4.65
CA ALA A 136 19.30 8.02 4.06
C ALA A 136 18.09 8.08 3.12
N ASN A 137 17.01 7.37 3.44
CA ASN A 137 15.80 7.32 2.62
C ASN A 137 14.56 7.20 3.51
N VAL A 138 13.92 8.34 3.77
CA VAL A 138 12.73 8.43 4.61
C VAL A 138 11.59 8.99 3.79
N VAL A 139 10.41 8.39 3.92
CA VAL A 139 9.19 8.90 3.29
C VAL A 139 8.33 9.55 4.35
N ILE A 140 7.90 10.78 4.11
CA ILE A 140 6.87 11.46 4.90
C ILE A 140 5.55 11.48 4.14
N SER A 141 4.45 11.58 4.88
CA SER A 141 3.10 11.64 4.32
C SER A 141 2.18 12.46 5.21
N GLY A 142 1.25 13.18 4.62
CA GLY A 142 0.30 14.00 5.38
C GLY A 142 -0.45 15.01 4.52
N ALA A 143 -0.96 16.06 5.16
CA ALA A 143 -1.55 17.20 4.46
C ALA A 143 -0.54 17.78 3.44
N ALA A 144 -1.01 18.06 2.22
CA ALA A 144 -0.14 18.43 1.11
C ALA A 144 0.72 19.68 1.42
N ASP A 145 0.12 20.72 1.98
CA ASP A 145 0.80 21.98 2.28
C ASP A 145 1.93 21.79 3.32
N ASP A 146 1.70 20.97 4.34
CA ASP A 146 2.67 20.69 5.40
C ASP A 146 3.82 19.80 4.90
N VAL A 147 3.50 18.78 4.09
CA VAL A 147 4.50 17.96 3.41
C VAL A 147 5.37 18.82 2.48
N GLU A 148 4.75 19.74 1.73
CA GLU A 148 5.47 20.67 0.85
C GLU A 148 6.37 21.61 1.65
N MET A 149 5.90 22.12 2.79
CA MET A 149 6.69 22.99 3.67
C MET A 149 7.95 22.29 4.18
N ILE A 150 7.82 21.06 4.71
CA ILE A 150 8.96 20.26 5.17
C ILE A 150 9.90 19.95 4.00
N ALA A 151 9.35 19.51 2.86
CA ALA A 151 10.11 19.20 1.66
C ALA A 151 10.92 20.40 1.13
N ALA A 152 10.32 21.59 1.12
CA ALA A 152 10.98 22.82 0.72
C ALA A 152 12.12 23.20 1.68
N GLY A 153 11.92 23.02 2.99
CA GLY A 153 12.96 23.24 4.00
C GLY A 153 14.21 22.38 3.77
N PHE A 154 14.03 21.09 3.46
CA PHE A 154 15.14 20.19 3.12
C PHE A 154 15.79 20.54 1.76
N LYS A 155 15.00 20.86 0.73
CA LYS A 155 15.53 21.32 -0.57
C LYS A 155 16.40 22.58 -0.41
N GLY A 156 15.98 23.53 0.42
CA GLY A 156 16.75 24.75 0.72
C GLY A 156 18.11 24.48 1.39
N GLN A 157 18.26 23.33 2.06
CA GLN A 157 19.51 22.85 2.65
C GLN A 157 20.35 22.00 1.68
N GLY A 158 19.92 21.86 0.41
CA GLY A 158 20.59 21.03 -0.59
C GLY A 158 20.29 19.54 -0.46
N VAL A 159 19.34 19.13 0.39
CA VAL A 159 18.91 17.72 0.50
C VAL A 159 18.02 17.36 -0.69
N ARG A 160 18.25 16.17 -1.25
CA ARG A 160 17.41 15.64 -2.34
C ARG A 160 16.05 15.23 -1.78
N VAL A 161 14.99 15.75 -2.40
CA VAL A 161 13.61 15.41 -2.09
C VAL A 161 12.88 15.02 -3.36
N ALA A 162 12.14 13.93 -3.34
CA ALA A 162 11.35 13.42 -4.47
C ALA A 162 9.88 13.25 -4.06
N PRO A 163 8.91 13.96 -4.68
CA PRO A 163 7.50 13.68 -4.46
C PRO A 163 7.15 12.28 -4.99
N LEU A 164 6.23 11.59 -4.32
CA LEU A 164 5.70 10.31 -4.81
C LEU A 164 4.42 10.54 -5.62
N THR A 165 4.29 9.80 -6.73
CA THR A 165 3.05 9.76 -7.52
C THR A 165 2.03 8.87 -6.81
N VAL A 166 1.23 9.47 -5.94
CA VAL A 166 0.19 8.79 -5.17
C VAL A 166 -1.08 9.64 -5.14
N SER A 167 -2.21 8.98 -4.89
CA SER A 167 -3.53 9.64 -4.79
C SER A 167 -3.80 10.24 -3.40
N HIS A 168 -3.18 9.69 -2.36
CA HIS A 168 -3.43 10.04 -0.96
C HIS A 168 -2.16 9.95 -0.11
N ALA A 169 -2.22 10.53 1.09
CA ALA A 169 -1.17 10.46 2.11
C ALA A 169 -1.24 9.18 2.94
N PHE A 170 -0.84 8.04 2.36
CA PHE A 170 -0.83 6.76 3.06
C PHE A 170 0.13 6.77 4.25
N HIS A 171 -0.23 6.09 5.35
CA HIS A 171 0.54 6.06 6.61
C HIS A 171 0.67 7.42 7.32
N SER A 172 -0.43 8.18 7.32
CA SER A 172 -0.55 9.48 8.00
C SER A 172 -1.86 9.56 8.80
N PRO A 173 -2.05 10.62 9.63
CA PRO A 173 -3.30 10.85 10.35
C PRO A 173 -4.52 10.96 9.41
N LEU A 174 -4.32 11.28 8.13
CA LEU A 174 -5.40 11.37 7.13
C LEU A 174 -6.03 9.99 6.84
N MET A 175 -5.44 8.89 7.30
CA MET A 175 -6.03 7.55 7.23
C MET A 175 -7.05 7.27 8.34
N GLU A 176 -7.13 8.10 9.39
CA GLU A 176 -8.03 7.90 10.53
C GLU A 176 -9.49 7.59 10.12
N PRO A 177 -10.11 8.27 9.13
CA PRO A 177 -11.53 8.06 8.83
C PRO A 177 -11.86 6.65 8.34
N MET A 178 -10.91 5.91 7.76
CA MET A 178 -11.15 4.55 7.30
C MET A 178 -10.95 3.48 8.39
N LEU A 179 -10.32 3.82 9.52
CA LEU A 179 -9.81 2.82 10.47
C LEU A 179 -10.92 1.98 11.11
N ALA A 180 -12.07 2.58 11.44
CA ALA A 180 -13.17 1.87 12.08
C ALA A 180 -13.76 0.78 11.18
N GLU A 181 -14.00 1.08 9.91
CA GLU A 181 -14.54 0.09 8.96
C GLU A 181 -13.49 -0.97 8.62
N PHE A 182 -12.24 -0.56 8.40
CA PHE A 182 -11.17 -1.51 8.11
C PHE A 182 -10.92 -2.49 9.27
N ARG A 183 -10.98 -1.99 10.52
CA ARG A 183 -10.90 -2.82 11.74
C ARG A 183 -12.00 -3.87 11.77
N ALA A 184 -13.26 -3.50 11.52
CA ALA A 184 -14.37 -4.46 11.55
C ALA A 184 -14.18 -5.60 10.52
N ILE A 185 -13.59 -5.30 9.37
CA ILE A 185 -13.26 -6.32 8.36
C ILE A 185 -12.11 -7.20 8.84
N ALA A 186 -11.04 -6.59 9.37
CA ALA A 186 -9.89 -7.32 9.91
C ALA A 186 -10.27 -8.27 11.05
N GLU A 187 -11.14 -7.84 11.96
CA GLU A 187 -11.65 -8.68 13.07
C GLU A 187 -12.48 -9.87 12.60
N SER A 188 -12.95 -9.87 11.34
CA SER A 188 -13.69 -11.00 10.75
C SER A 188 -12.79 -12.06 10.09
N ILE A 189 -11.48 -11.84 10.03
CA ILE A 189 -10.52 -12.73 9.39
C ILE A 189 -10.02 -13.79 10.36
N ALA A 190 -9.84 -15.01 9.88
CA ALA A 190 -9.22 -16.09 10.63
C ALA A 190 -7.69 -16.05 10.49
N TYR A 191 -7.01 -15.62 11.56
CA TYR A 191 -5.55 -15.56 11.61
C TYR A 191 -4.93 -16.86 12.15
N GLN A 192 -3.77 -17.23 11.60
CA GLN A 192 -2.97 -18.39 11.98
C GLN A 192 -1.52 -17.97 12.27
N GLU A 193 -0.78 -18.85 12.94
CA GLU A 193 0.68 -18.70 13.06
C GLU A 193 1.35 -18.90 11.69
N PRO A 194 2.42 -18.14 11.37
CA PRO A 194 3.14 -18.29 10.11
C PRO A 194 3.85 -19.65 10.03
N THR A 195 3.87 -20.25 8.83
CA THR A 195 4.44 -21.58 8.52
C THR A 195 5.83 -21.53 7.92
#